data_AF-A0A8K0UC33-F1
#
_entry.id   AF-A0A8K0UC33-F1
#
_cell.length_a   1.000
_cell.length_b   1.000
_cell.length_c   1.000
_cell.angle_alpha   90.00
_cell.angle_beta   90.00
_cell.angle_gamma   90.00
#
_symmetry.space_group_name_H-M   'P 1'
#
loop_
_entity.id
_entity.type
_entity.pdbx_description
1 polymer ?
#
loop_
_entity_poly.entity_id
_entity_poly.type
_entity_poly.pdbx_seq_one_letter_code
_entity_poly.pdbx_strand_id
1 'polypeptide(L)'
;HLSRALLSDMQMNVILWSLTVLGVNNVPSSKVLKDVDALLQRCCGVETVCYEGQLGHIYYANSLASLIAQEMANLTMWPHLCHCY
;
A
#
# COMPACT_ATOMS: atom_id res chain seq x y z
N HIS A 1 2.61 1.43 -6.39
CA HIS A 1 2.99 0.97 -5.07
C HIS A 1 1.84 1.33 -4.12
N LEU A 2 1.21 0.37 -3.42
CA LEU A 2 0.41 0.72 -2.24
C LEU A 2 1.40 1.24 -1.19
N SER A 3 1.02 2.14 -0.29
CA SER A 3 1.97 2.59 0.75
C SER A 3 2.37 1.39 1.60
N ARG A 4 3.54 0.78 1.31
CA ARG A 4 4.11 -0.24 2.18
C ARG A 4 4.23 0.42 3.54
N ALA A 5 3.66 -0.21 4.57
CA ALA A 5 4.05 0.12 5.93
C ALA A 5 5.58 0.03 5.97
N LEU A 6 6.26 1.14 6.28
CA LEU A 6 7.72 1.27 6.32
C LEU A 6 8.35 0.49 7.49
N LEU A 7 7.65 -0.55 7.95
CA LEU A 7 8.01 -1.33 9.11
C LEU A 7 8.99 -2.41 8.70
N SER A 8 10.11 -2.50 9.42
CA SER A 8 11.01 -3.64 9.30
C SER A 8 10.36 -4.90 9.88
N ASP A 9 10.89 -6.07 9.52
CA ASP A 9 10.45 -7.35 10.09
C ASP A 9 10.52 -7.35 11.63
N MET A 10 11.53 -6.69 12.20
CA MET A 10 11.66 -6.55 13.66
C MET A 10 10.54 -5.70 14.25
N GLN A 11 10.23 -4.56 13.64
CA GLN A 11 9.14 -3.70 14.09
C GLN A 11 7.79 -4.42 14.00
N MET A 12 7.57 -5.19 12.93
CA MET A 12 6.36 -6.00 12.77
C MET A 12 6.24 -7.07 13.86
N ASN A 13 7.34 -7.76 14.18
CA ASN A 13 7.36 -8.77 15.25
C ASN A 13 7.07 -8.16 16.63
N VAL A 14 7.56 -6.94 16.91
CA VAL A 14 7.25 -6.22 18.15
C VAL A 14 5.75 -5.90 18.25
N ILE A 15 5.13 -5.49 17.15
CA ILE A 15 3.67 -5.23 17.10
C ILE A 15 2.90 -6.54 17.34
N LEU A 16 3.26 -7.62 16.67
CA LEU A 16 2.62 -8.94 16.85
C LEU A 16 2.76 -9.47 18.29
N TRP A 17 3.94 -9.32 18.87
CA TRP A 17 4.17 -9.63 20.28
C TRP A 17 3.29 -8.76 21.19
N SER A 18 3.20 -7.46 20.93
CA SER A 18 2.35 -6.53 21.70
C SER A 18 0.87 -6.95 21.65
N LEU A 19 0.36 -7.32 20.47
CA LEU A 19 -1.01 -7.83 20.32
C LEU A 19 -1.23 -9.11 21.13
N THR A 20 -0.24 -9.98 21.16
CA THR A 20 -0.28 -11.22 21.95
C THR A 20 -0.33 -10.93 23.45
N VAL A 21 0.50 -10.00 23.95
CA VAL A 21 0.52 -9.58 25.37
C VAL A 21 -0.79 -8.91 25.78
N LEU A 22 -1.44 -8.17 24.87
CA LEU A 22 -2.74 -7.55 25.08
C LEU A 22 -3.92 -8.56 25.05
N GLY A 23 -3.65 -9.85 24.90
CA GLY A 23 -4.66 -10.90 24.92
C GLY A 23 -5.51 -10.97 23.65
N VAL A 24 -5.03 -10.38 22.53
CA VAL A 24 -5.71 -10.50 21.24
C VAL A 24 -5.59 -11.94 20.76
N ASN A 25 -6.73 -12.57 20.49
CA ASN A 25 -6.77 -13.92 19.92
C ASN A 25 -6.55 -13.86 18.40
N ASN A 26 -6.08 -14.97 17.81
CA ASN A 26 -5.88 -15.12 16.36
C ASN A 26 -4.90 -14.10 15.74
N VAL A 27 -3.81 -13.79 16.44
CA VAL A 27 -2.73 -12.93 15.90
C VAL A 27 -2.09 -13.62 14.68
N PRO A 28 -2.05 -12.96 13.49
CA PRO A 28 -1.45 -13.55 12.30
C PRO A 28 0.07 -13.66 12.44
N SER A 29 0.67 -14.63 11.75
CA SER A 29 2.14 -14.68 11.66
C SER A 29 2.68 -13.59 10.74
N SER A 30 3.95 -13.25 10.91
CA SER A 30 4.64 -12.31 10.01
C SER A 30 4.62 -12.77 8.55
N LYS A 31 4.63 -14.09 8.30
CA LYS A 31 4.47 -14.66 6.96
C LYS A 31 3.10 -14.36 6.38
N VAL A 32 2.03 -14.60 7.13
CA VAL A 32 0.65 -14.31 6.69
C VAL A 32 0.50 -12.83 6.35
N LEU A 33 1.10 -11.94 7.14
CA LEU A 33 1.09 -10.50 6.87
C LEU A 33 1.81 -10.14 5.57
N LYS A 34 2.95 -10.77 5.27
CA LYS A 34 3.66 -10.59 3.99
C LYS A 34 2.85 -11.11 2.80
N ASP A 35 2.17 -12.25 2.96
CA ASP A 35 1.33 -12.82 1.91
C ASP A 35 0.12 -11.90 1.63
N VAL A 36 -0.48 -11.32 2.67
CA VAL A 36 -1.54 -10.32 2.54
C VAL A 36 -1.03 -9.03 1.89
N ASP A 37 0.15 -8.54 2.27
CA ASP A 37 0.77 -7.36 1.64
C ASP A 37 1.00 -7.60 0.13
N ALA A 38 1.53 -8.76 -0.24
CA ALA A 38 1.72 -9.15 -1.63
C ALA A 38 0.40 -9.24 -2.40
N LEU A 39 -0.66 -9.78 -1.77
CA LEU A 39 -1.99 -9.84 -2.35
C LEU A 39 -2.56 -8.43 -2.58
N LEU A 40 -2.50 -7.56 -1.57
CA LEU A 40 -2.96 -6.17 -1.66
C LEU A 40 -2.19 -5.40 -2.73
N GLN A 41 -0.87 -5.59 -2.79
CA GLN A 41 -0.02 -5.00 -3.81
C GLN A 41 -0.38 -5.51 -5.22
N ARG A 42 -0.87 -6.74 -5.36
CA ARG A 42 -1.35 -7.27 -6.65
C ARG A 42 -2.73 -6.71 -7.04
N CYS A 43 -3.63 -6.55 -6.07
CA CYS A 43 -5.01 -6.11 -6.31
C CYS A 43 -5.13 -4.60 -6.47
N CYS A 44 -4.39 -3.84 -5.67
CA CYS A 44 -4.54 -2.39 -5.52
C CYS A 44 -3.21 -1.65 -5.66
N GLY A 45 -2.12 -2.33 -5.99
CA GLY A 45 -0.84 -1.69 -6.14
C GLY A 45 -0.78 -0.81 -7.37
N VAL A 46 -0.33 0.44 -7.18
CA VAL A 46 0.00 1.31 -8.31
C VAL A 46 1.21 0.74 -9.09
N GLU A 47 1.27 0.90 -10.39
CA GLU A 47 2.46 0.50 -11.15
C GLU A 47 3.60 1.50 -10.92
N THR A 48 4.84 1.03 -10.80
CA THR A 48 6.03 1.90 -10.76
C THR A 48 6.75 1.75 -12.09
N VAL A 49 6.82 2.84 -12.85
CA VAL A 49 7.40 2.89 -14.18
C VAL A 49 8.81 3.45 -14.09
N CYS A 50 9.74 2.77 -14.77
CA CYS A 50 11.12 3.20 -14.90
C CYS A 50 11.24 4.15 -16.09
N TYR A 51 11.84 5.31 -15.87
CA TYR A 51 12.09 6.32 -16.89
C TYR A 51 13.58 6.63 -16.97
N GLU A 52 14.04 6.89 -18.19
CA GLU A 52 15.35 7.47 -18.43
C GLU A 52 15.18 8.97 -18.69
N GLY A 53 15.77 9.79 -17.83
CA GLY A 53 15.76 11.24 -17.99
C GLY A 53 16.64 11.68 -19.16
N GLN A 54 16.39 12.88 -19.69
CA GLN A 54 17.16 13.43 -20.82
C GLN A 54 18.67 13.54 -20.55
N LEU A 55 19.08 13.54 -19.28
CA LEU A 55 20.49 13.55 -18.84
C LEU A 55 21.03 12.15 -18.50
N GLY A 56 20.34 11.08 -18.90
CA GLY A 56 20.75 9.67 -18.69
C GLY A 56 20.55 9.13 -17.27
N HIS A 57 19.88 9.88 -16.38
CA HIS A 57 19.56 9.40 -15.04
C HIS A 57 18.31 8.53 -15.07
N ILE A 58 18.38 7.36 -14.44
CA ILE A 58 17.22 6.49 -14.25
C ILE A 58 16.45 7.00 -13.03
N TYR A 59 15.16 7.27 -13.21
CA TYR A 59 14.24 7.56 -12.11
C TYR A 59 12.99 6.69 -12.21
N TYR A 60 12.38 6.45 -11.06
CA TYR A 60 11.16 5.66 -10.96
C TYR A 60 10.02 6.59 -10.57
N ALA A 61 8.95 6.55 -11.33
CA ALA A 61 7.73 7.27 -10.99
C ALA A 61 6.55 6.31 -10.98
N ASN A 62 5.60 6.58 -10.09
CA ASN A 62 4.36 5.84 -10.05
C ASN A 62 3.47 6.24 -11.24
N SER A 63 2.80 5.27 -11.83
CA SER A 63 1.83 5.51 -12.91
C SER A 63 0.73 6.44 -12.41
N LEU A 64 0.64 7.62 -13.01
CA LEU A 64 -0.38 8.62 -12.67
C LEU A 64 -1.79 8.08 -12.92
N ALA A 65 -1.97 7.33 -14.01
CA ALA A 65 -3.26 6.71 -14.34
C ALA A 65 -3.68 5.71 -13.24
N SER A 66 -2.75 4.89 -12.75
CA SER A 66 -3.03 3.96 -11.66
C SER A 66 -3.35 4.68 -10.35
N LEU A 67 -2.67 5.80 -10.04
CA LEU A 67 -2.97 6.61 -8.85
C LEU A 67 -4.38 7.20 -8.92
N ILE A 68 -4.76 7.80 -10.05
CA ILE A 68 -6.10 8.35 -10.26
C ILE A 68 -7.15 7.25 -10.16
N ALA A 69 -6.93 6.10 -10.79
CA ALA A 69 -7.86 4.98 -10.74
C ALA A 69 -8.07 4.48 -9.30
N GLN A 70 -7.00 4.39 -8.50
CA GLN A 70 -7.08 3.97 -7.10
C GLN A 70 -7.89 4.97 -6.26
N GLU A 71 -7.65 6.28 -6.43
CA GLU A 71 -8.41 7.29 -5.68
C GLU A 71 -9.88 7.40 -6.12
N MET A 72 -10.14 7.23 -7.41
CA MET A 72 -11.51 7.21 -7.95
C MET A 72 -12.29 5.95 -7.52
N ALA A 73 -11.62 4.88 -7.11
CA ALA A 73 -12.28 3.70 -6.55
C ALA A 73 -12.78 3.92 -5.10
N ASN A 74 -12.34 4.98 -4.41
CA ASN A 74 -12.80 5.30 -3.07
C ASN A 74 -14.20 5.97 -3.11
N LEU A 75 -15.24 5.22 -2.78
CA LEU A 75 -16.62 5.73 -2.72
C LEU A 75 -16.81 6.90 -1.76
N THR A 76 -15.95 7.03 -0.74
CA THR A 76 -15.99 8.16 0.21
C THR A 76 -15.52 9.47 -0.42
N MET A 77 -14.71 9.40 -1.48
CA MET A 77 -14.25 10.58 -2.22
C MET A 77 -15.31 11.12 -3.18
N TRP A 78 -16.25 10.27 -3.62
CA TRP A 78 -17.24 10.65 -4.64
C TRP A 78 -18.09 11.87 -4.27
N PRO A 79 -18.61 12.01 -3.02
CA PRO A 79 -19.37 13.20 -2.61
C PRO A 79 -18.57 14.52 -2.70
N HIS A 80 -17.23 14.44 -2.65
CA HIS A 80 -16.35 15.63 -2.73
C HIS A 80 -15.91 15.95 -4.17
N LEU A 81 -15.97 14.99 -5.07
CA LEU A 81 -15.62 15.13 -6.49
C LEU A 81 -16.85 15.48 -7.33
N CYS A 82 -18.00 14.91 -6.98
CA CYS A 82 -19.28 15.18 -7.60
C CYS A 82 -20.06 16.17 -6.73
N HIS A 83 -19.79 17.46 -6.92
CA HIS A 83 -20.74 18.50 -6.50
C HIS A 83 -21.92 18.46 -7.49
N CYS A 84 -22.82 17.50 -7.32
CA CYS A 84 -24.07 17.48 -8.06
C CYS A 84 -24.98 18.60 -7.52
N TYR A 85 -25.21 19.61 -8.36
CA TYR A 85 -26.30 20.57 -8.24
C TYR A 85 -27.62 19.92 -8.64
#